data_AF-A0A954F5N3-F1
#
_entry.id   AF-A0A954F5N3-F1
#
_cell.length_a   1.000
_cell.length_b   1.000
_cell.length_c   1.000
_cell.angle_alpha   90.00
_cell.angle_beta   90.00
_cell.angle_gamma   90.00
#
_symmetry.space_group_name_H-M   'P 1'
#
loop_
_entity.id
_entity.type
_entity.pdbx_description
1 polymer ?
#
loop_
_entity_poly.entity_id
_entity_poly.type
_entity_poly.pdbx_seq_one_letter_code
_entity_poly.pdbx_strand_id
1 'polypeptide(L)'
;MFRCLTLSTATLLGWAAASAFGFQETSHPIETDALREPAITVGPFCVIENVNIHTATKAEFVGSVFVNDGKIVGVGSYDGPLPSDATILDGRG
;
A
#
# COMPACT_ATOMS: atom_id res chain seq x y z
N MET A 1 4.33 4.47 -89.55
CA MET A 1 4.76 3.49 -88.51
C MET A 1 4.77 4.25 -87.20
N PHE A 2 3.66 4.48 -86.50
CA PHE A 2 2.82 3.58 -85.68
C PHE A 2 3.55 2.78 -84.60
N ARG A 3 3.23 3.14 -83.33
CA ARG A 3 3.40 2.42 -82.05
C ARG A 3 4.83 2.40 -81.51
N CYS A 4 5.09 2.49 -80.20
CA CYS A 4 4.53 1.74 -79.08
C CYS A 4 5.09 2.37 -77.78
N LEU A 5 4.27 2.78 -76.81
CA LEU A 5 3.96 2.05 -75.55
C LEU A 5 4.52 2.83 -74.33
N THR A 6 3.59 3.33 -73.50
CA THR A 6 3.50 3.30 -72.01
C THR A 6 4.80 3.43 -71.18
N LEU A 7 4.83 4.07 -70.02
CA LEU A 7 3.99 3.76 -68.86
C LEU A 7 4.26 4.79 -67.75
N SER A 8 3.19 5.26 -67.13
CA SER A 8 3.18 6.08 -65.92
C SER A 8 3.76 5.27 -64.75
N THR A 9 4.91 5.64 -64.20
CA THR A 9 5.40 5.11 -62.92
C THR A 9 4.92 6.01 -61.80
N ALA A 10 3.71 5.70 -61.32
CA ALA A 10 3.27 6.05 -59.98
C ALA A 10 4.06 5.24 -58.92
N THR A 11 3.86 5.59 -57.64
CA THR A 11 4.15 4.79 -56.42
C THR A 11 5.64 4.64 -56.03
N LEU A 12 6.14 4.95 -54.83
CA LEU A 12 5.58 5.18 -53.48
C LEU A 12 6.51 6.12 -52.71
N LEU A 13 5.99 7.22 -52.16
CA LEU A 13 6.69 8.04 -51.16
C LEU A 13 6.17 7.66 -49.77
N GLY A 14 7.09 7.20 -48.91
CA GLY A 14 7.11 7.34 -47.45
C GLY A 14 5.86 6.86 -46.71
N TRP A 15 5.79 5.58 -46.34
CA TRP A 15 6.27 5.05 -45.05
C TRP A 15 5.67 5.75 -43.80
N ALA A 16 4.62 5.11 -43.29
CA ALA A 16 4.12 5.03 -41.92
C ALA A 16 4.31 6.23 -40.98
N ALA A 17 3.24 7.02 -40.82
CA ALA A 17 2.94 7.58 -39.51
C ALA A 17 2.41 6.45 -38.62
N ALA A 18 3.31 5.74 -37.95
CA ALA A 18 2.93 4.96 -36.78
C ALA A 18 2.55 5.97 -35.69
N SER A 19 1.27 6.25 -35.56
CA SER A 19 0.73 7.01 -34.43
C SER A 19 1.15 6.29 -33.15
N ALA A 20 2.14 6.86 -32.46
CA ALA A 20 2.47 6.46 -31.11
C ALA A 20 1.24 6.75 -30.24
N PHE A 21 0.45 5.72 -29.96
CA PHE A 21 -0.44 5.74 -28.82
C PHE A 21 0.46 5.81 -27.59
N GLY A 22 0.68 7.02 -27.08
CA GLY A 22 1.25 7.21 -25.76
C GLY A 22 0.31 6.53 -24.77
N PHE A 23 0.73 5.41 -24.21
CA PHE A 23 0.14 4.93 -22.96
C PHE A 23 0.46 6.00 -21.92
N GLN A 24 -0.54 6.81 -21.58
CA GLN A 24 -0.45 7.65 -20.40
C GLN A 24 -0.61 6.71 -19.22
N GLU A 25 0.50 6.29 -18.60
CA GLU A 25 0.45 5.63 -17.31
C GLU A 25 -0.19 6.60 -16.32
N THR A 26 -1.49 6.45 -16.10
CA THR A 26 -2.13 6.91 -14.88
C THR A 26 -1.57 6.05 -13.75
N SER A 27 -0.44 6.48 -13.21
CA SER A 27 0.11 5.95 -11.97
C SER A 27 -0.88 6.25 -10.86
N HIS A 28 -1.62 5.23 -10.43
CA HIS A 28 -2.43 5.33 -9.24
C HIS A 28 -1.50 5.41 -8.03
N PRO A 29 -1.78 6.27 -7.04
CA PRO A 29 -0.98 6.29 -5.82
C PRO A 29 -0.99 4.89 -5.20
N ILE A 30 0.17 4.25 -5.21
CA ILE A 30 0.39 2.99 -4.51
C ILE A 30 1.11 3.31 -3.20
N GLU A 31 0.66 2.66 -2.14
CA GLU A 31 1.39 2.60 -0.90
C GLU A 31 2.61 1.70 -1.12
N THR A 32 3.80 2.18 -0.75
CA THR A 32 5.07 1.43 -0.90
C THR A 32 5.73 1.32 0.46
N ASP A 33 6.53 0.29 0.68
CA ASP A 33 7.29 0.11 1.93
C ASP A 33 8.12 1.35 2.30
N ALA A 34 8.62 2.09 1.31
CA ALA A 34 9.35 3.35 1.52
C ALA A 34 8.47 4.48 2.10
N LEU A 35 7.15 4.37 1.99
CA LEU A 35 6.16 5.29 2.57
C LEU A 35 5.66 4.82 3.95
N ARG A 36 6.04 3.62 4.41
CA ARG A 36 5.71 3.11 5.74
C ARG A 36 6.70 3.61 6.78
N GLU A 37 6.66 4.90 7.06
CA GLU A 37 7.37 5.46 8.21
C GLU A 37 6.46 5.43 9.45
N PRO A 38 6.87 4.75 10.55
CA PRO A 38 6.10 4.78 11.78
C PRO A 38 6.01 6.22 12.30
N ALA A 39 4.78 6.73 12.48
CA ALA A 39 4.56 8.07 13.00
C ALA A 39 5.06 8.25 14.45
N ILE A 40 5.18 7.15 15.19
CA ILE A 40 5.58 7.15 16.60
C ILE A 40 6.56 6.00 16.84
N THR A 41 7.52 6.23 17.74
CA THR A 41 8.35 5.18 18.33
C THR A 41 8.00 5.06 19.80
N VAL A 42 7.78 3.84 20.28
CA VAL A 42 7.48 3.54 21.69
C VAL A 42 8.62 2.75 22.33
N GLY A 43 8.67 2.74 23.66
CA GLY A 43 9.59 1.90 24.42
C GLY A 43 9.33 0.40 24.23
N PRO A 44 10.11 -0.46 24.90
CA PRO A 44 10.01 -1.91 24.75
C PRO A 44 8.64 -2.45 25.18
N PHE A 45 7.98 -1.78 26.13
CA PHE A 45 6.65 -2.15 26.60
C PHE A 45 5.62 -1.09 26.17
N CYS A 46 4.60 -1.51 25.44
CA CYS A 46 3.45 -0.65 25.14
C CYS A 46 2.12 -1.38 25.32
N VAL A 47 1.10 -0.59 25.67
CA VAL A 47 -0.29 -1.02 25.77
C VAL A 47 -1.12 -0.19 24.84
N ILE A 48 -1.90 -0.85 23.98
CA ILE A 48 -2.87 -0.19 23.12
C ILE A 48 -4.24 -0.44 23.75
N GLU A 49 -4.88 0.60 24.27
CA GLU A 49 -6.14 0.52 24.99
C GLU A 49 -7.33 0.94 24.13
N ASN A 50 -8.53 0.51 24.53
CA ASN A 50 -9.81 0.93 23.94
C ASN A 50 -9.93 0.68 22.43
N VAL A 51 -9.34 -0.40 21.95
CA VAL A 51 -9.36 -0.78 20.53
C VAL A 51 -10.39 -1.86 20.25
N ASN A 52 -10.99 -1.84 19.05
CA ASN A 52 -11.76 -2.97 18.54
C ASN A 52 -10.80 -4.04 17.98
N ILE A 53 -10.76 -5.20 18.62
CA ILE A 53 -9.81 -6.27 18.33
C ILE A 53 -10.47 -7.35 17.49
N HIS A 54 -10.00 -7.49 16.26
CA HIS A 54 -10.36 -8.60 15.38
C HIS A 54 -9.28 -9.69 15.45
N THR A 55 -9.54 -10.74 16.22
CA THR A 55 -8.63 -11.91 16.27
C THR A 55 -8.98 -12.92 15.20
N ALA A 56 -8.01 -13.74 14.79
CA ALA A 56 -8.26 -14.85 13.87
C ALA A 56 -9.09 -16.00 14.48
N THR A 57 -9.22 -16.07 15.82
CA THR A 57 -9.75 -17.24 16.53
C THR A 57 -11.07 -17.02 17.24
N LYS A 58 -11.51 -15.77 17.44
CA LYS A 58 -12.79 -15.42 18.05
C LYS A 58 -13.38 -14.16 17.43
N ALA A 59 -14.67 -13.95 17.72
CA ALA A 59 -15.40 -12.74 17.35
C ALA A 59 -14.71 -11.47 17.88
N GLU A 60 -15.04 -10.35 17.25
CA GLU A 60 -14.54 -9.03 17.62
C GLU A 60 -14.97 -8.63 19.04
N PHE A 61 -14.11 -7.85 19.71
CA PHE A 61 -14.40 -7.31 21.04
C PHE A 61 -13.54 -6.07 21.28
N VAL A 62 -14.04 -5.16 22.13
CA VAL A 62 -13.25 -4.02 22.60
C VAL A 62 -12.34 -4.46 23.73
N GLY A 63 -11.07 -4.08 23.68
CA GLY A 63 -10.11 -4.41 24.71
C GLY A 63 -8.76 -3.72 24.52
N SER A 64 -7.72 -4.32 25.10
CA SER A 64 -6.35 -3.81 25.04
C SER A 64 -5.39 -4.86 24.45
N VAL A 65 -4.31 -4.39 23.85
CA VAL A 65 -3.21 -5.22 23.31
C VAL A 65 -1.92 -4.88 24.07
N PHE A 66 -1.26 -5.90 24.58
CA PHE A 66 -0.01 -5.78 25.33
C PHE A 66 1.15 -6.20 24.44
N VAL A 67 2.11 -5.31 24.28
CA VAL A 67 3.31 -5.55 23.49
C VAL A 67 4.54 -5.41 24.37
N ASN A 68 5.42 -6.40 24.30
CA ASN A 68 6.73 -6.37 24.93
C ASN A 68 7.78 -6.82 23.92
N ASP A 69 8.80 -5.99 23.70
CA ASP A 69 9.92 -6.23 22.79
C ASP A 69 9.45 -6.65 21.38
N GLY A 70 8.49 -5.88 20.84
CA GLY A 70 7.90 -6.12 19.52
C GLY A 70 6.98 -7.34 19.41
N LYS A 71 6.70 -8.04 20.51
CA LYS A 71 5.81 -9.21 20.54
C LYS A 71 4.52 -8.92 21.29
N ILE A 72 3.40 -9.40 20.75
CA ILE A 72 2.12 -9.41 21.47
C ILE A 72 2.22 -10.44 22.60
N VAL A 73 2.15 -9.97 23.84
CA VAL A 73 2.18 -10.82 25.05
C VAL A 73 0.78 -11.11 25.59
N GLY A 74 -0.23 -10.34 25.16
CA GLY A 74 -1.62 -10.56 25.56
C GLY A 74 -2.61 -9.68 24.79
N VAL A 75 -3.88 -10.10 24.80
CA VAL A 75 -5.01 -9.35 24.27
C VAL A 75 -6.22 -9.54 25.19
N GLY A 76 -6.96 -8.46 25.47
CA GLY A 76 -8.13 -8.52 26.36
C GLY A 76 -8.20 -7.36 27.33
N SER A 77 -8.98 -7.54 28.38
CA SER A 77 -8.94 -6.67 29.56
C SER A 77 -7.68 -6.96 30.36
N TYR A 78 -7.00 -5.91 30.81
CA TYR A 78 -5.86 -6.04 31.73
C TYR A 78 -6.04 -5.09 32.90
N ASP A 79 -5.88 -5.70 34.05
CA ASP A 79 -6.15 -5.17 35.37
C ASP A 79 -4.92 -5.36 36.28
N GLY A 80 -3.80 -5.81 35.71
CA GLY A 80 -2.51 -5.93 36.38
C GLY A 80 -1.73 -4.61 36.44
N PRO A 81 -0.65 -4.56 37.24
CA PRO A 81 0.26 -3.42 37.26
C PRO A 81 1.13 -3.39 35.99
N LEU A 82 1.05 -2.30 35.24
CA LEU A 82 1.95 -2.03 34.12
C LEU A 82 3.35 -1.65 34.61
N PRO A 83 4.42 -1.99 33.86
CA PRO A 83 5.73 -1.41 34.06
C PRO A 83 5.66 0.12 34.09
N SER A 84 6.46 0.77 34.93
CA SER A 84 6.45 2.23 35.08
C SER A 84 6.84 2.99 33.81
N ASP A 85 7.55 2.33 32.90
CA ASP A 85 8.01 2.82 31.60
C ASP A 85 7.10 2.39 30.44
N ALA A 86 5.96 1.74 30.74
CA ALA A 86 4.99 1.35 29.73
C ALA A 86 4.41 2.58 29.02
N THR A 87 4.46 2.57 27.69
CA THR A 87 3.77 3.59 26.88
C THR A 87 2.32 3.16 26.65
N ILE A 88 1.36 3.99 27.06
CA ILE A 88 -0.07 3.75 26.81
C ILE A 88 -0.50 4.51 25.56
N LEU A 89 -1.08 3.79 24.60
CA LEU A 89 -1.65 4.31 23.37
C LEU A 89 -3.17 4.18 23.45
N ASP A 90 -3.88 5.31 23.38
CA ASP A 90 -5.33 5.31 23.33
C ASP A 90 -5.81 5.14 21.88
N GLY A 91 -6.40 3.99 21.59
CA GLY A 91 -6.83 3.60 20.25
C GLY A 91 -8.29 3.87 19.93
N ARG A 92 -8.96 4.74 20.71
CA ARG A 92 -10.34 5.16 20.41
C ARG A 92 -10.41 5.87 19.05
N GLY A 93 -11.18 5.32 18.11
CA GLY A 93 -11.41 5.87 16.78
C GLY A 93 -12.39 5.04 15.98
#